data_AF-A0A8C1S0Y3-F1
#
_entry.id   AF-A0A8C1S0Y3-F1
#
_cell.length_a   1.000
_cell.length_b   1.000
_cell.length_c   1.000
_cell.angle_alpha   90.00
_cell.angle_beta   90.00
_cell.angle_gamma   90.00
#
_symmetry.space_group_name_H-M   'P 1'
#
loop_
_entity.id
_entity.type
_entity.pdbx_description
1 polymer ?
#
loop_
_entity_poly.entity_id
_entity_poly.type
_entity_poly.pdbx_seq_one_letter_code
_entity_poly.pdbx_strand_id
1 'polypeptide(L)'
;MTEAFSGEQHTRVHADRSPGFLERLSASTGGVIAGICLFALSFYVLFTNEGRALRTASALDEGLKQVVSLHPDVMLDPQNDGRLVHLSGPLRTAQPLYDPNYSVTVQAVKLQRQVEMYQWVEYSESRSV
;
A
#
# COMPACT_ATOMS: atom_id res chain seq x y z
N MET A 1 -71.81 -22.10 50.62
CA MET A 1 -71.03 -23.26 50.14
C MET A 1 -70.97 -23.10 48.63
N THR A 2 -69.87 -22.77 47.98
CA THR A 2 -68.43 -22.90 48.32
C THR A 2 -67.67 -21.94 47.40
N GLU A 3 -66.60 -21.35 47.91
CA GLU A 3 -65.76 -20.37 47.21
C GLU A 3 -65.01 -20.95 46.01
N ALA A 4 -64.82 -20.12 44.98
CA ALA A 4 -63.96 -20.40 43.84
C ALA A 4 -62.67 -19.57 43.94
N PHE A 5 -61.55 -20.29 44.06
CA PHE A 5 -60.16 -20.00 43.65
C PHE A 5 -59.72 -18.54 43.36
N SER A 6 -58.62 -18.13 43.98
CA SER A 6 -57.48 -17.58 43.22
C SER A 6 -56.18 -17.76 44.02
N GLY A 7 -55.27 -18.58 43.50
CA GLY A 7 -54.01 -18.95 44.14
C GLY A 7 -53.06 -17.77 44.31
N GLU A 8 -52.28 -17.80 45.40
CA GLU A 8 -51.19 -16.88 45.67
C GLU A 8 -50.10 -16.98 44.58
N GLN A 9 -49.90 -15.90 43.85
CA GLN A 9 -48.87 -15.80 42.83
C GLN A 9 -47.55 -15.35 43.49
N HIS A 10 -46.68 -16.31 43.81
CA HIS A 10 -45.35 -16.05 44.36
C HIS A 10 -44.38 -15.64 43.24
N THR A 11 -44.18 -14.33 43.03
CA THR A 11 -43.20 -13.84 42.05
C THR A 11 -41.78 -13.92 42.64
N ARG A 12 -41.01 -14.93 42.22
CA ARG A 12 -39.61 -15.09 42.62
C ARG A 12 -38.74 -14.15 41.77
N VAL A 13 -38.28 -13.05 42.37
CA VAL A 13 -37.35 -12.11 41.72
C VAL A 13 -35.96 -12.74 41.71
N HIS A 14 -35.49 -13.18 40.55
CA HIS A 14 -34.08 -13.51 40.33
C HIS A 14 -33.31 -12.20 40.14
N ALA A 15 -32.63 -11.73 41.17
CA ALA A 15 -31.62 -10.68 41.01
C ALA A 15 -30.36 -11.33 40.42
N ASP A 16 -30.20 -11.27 39.09
CA ASP A 16 -28.93 -11.64 38.48
C ASP A 16 -27.85 -10.67 38.96
N ARG A 17 -26.80 -11.23 39.56
CA ARG A 17 -25.68 -10.46 40.08
C ARG A 17 -24.91 -9.90 38.90
N SER A 18 -24.87 -8.58 38.73
CA SER A 18 -24.01 -7.93 37.75
C SER A 18 -22.56 -8.41 37.95
N PRO A 19 -21.90 -8.98 36.93
CA PRO A 19 -20.55 -9.48 37.08
C PRO A 19 -19.63 -8.33 37.50
N GLY A 20 -18.78 -8.60 38.49
CA GLY A 20 -17.93 -7.58 39.10
C GLY A 20 -16.94 -6.99 38.10
N PHE A 21 -16.47 -5.77 38.34
CA PHE A 21 -15.45 -5.11 37.51
C PHE A 21 -14.21 -5.99 37.28
N LEU A 22 -13.77 -6.70 38.33
CA LEU A 22 -12.65 -7.64 38.27
C LEU A 22 -12.94 -8.91 37.45
N GLU A 23 -14.18 -9.35 37.41
CA GLU A 23 -14.63 -10.54 36.67
C GLU A 23 -14.75 -10.24 35.17
N ARG A 24 -15.09 -8.99 34.83
CA ARG A 24 -15.03 -8.48 33.45
C ARG A 24 -13.58 -8.23 32.99
N LEU A 25 -12.71 -7.79 33.90
CA LEU A 25 -11.28 -7.67 33.64
C LEU A 25 -10.65 -9.04 33.40
N SER A 26 -10.93 -10.05 34.24
CA SER A 26 -10.39 -11.40 34.05
C SER A 26 -10.88 -12.05 32.75
N ALA A 27 -12.11 -11.77 32.32
CA ALA A 27 -12.64 -12.21 31.02
C ALA A 27 -11.99 -11.50 29.82
N SER A 28 -11.35 -10.34 30.00
CA SER A 28 -10.75 -9.52 28.93
C SER A 28 -9.21 -9.42 28.98
N THR A 29 -8.57 -10.03 29.99
CA THR A 29 -7.10 -10.05 30.17
C THR A 29 -6.34 -10.47 28.91
N GLY A 30 -6.86 -11.44 28.16
CA GLY A 30 -6.24 -11.89 26.90
C GLY A 30 -6.16 -10.79 25.84
N GLY A 31 -7.20 -9.95 25.74
CA GLY A 31 -7.21 -8.81 24.83
C GLY A 31 -6.23 -7.71 25.24
N VAL A 32 -6.04 -7.48 26.54
CA VAL A 32 -5.07 -6.50 27.06
C VAL A 32 -3.64 -6.93 26.74
N ILE A 33 -3.29 -8.19 26.99
CA ILE A 33 -1.95 -8.72 26.67
C ILE A 33 -1.70 -8.66 25.15
N ALA A 34 -2.67 -9.10 24.35
CA ALA A 34 -2.57 -9.01 22.89
C ALA A 34 -2.38 -7.55 22.42
N GLY A 35 -3.10 -6.59 23.03
CA GLY A 35 -2.96 -5.17 22.76
C GLY A 35 -1.55 -4.64 23.06
N ILE A 36 -0.99 -5.01 24.21
CA ILE A 36 0.39 -4.62 24.58
C ILE A 36 1.41 -5.23 23.61
N CYS A 37 1.25 -6.49 23.23
CA CYS A 37 2.13 -7.14 22.25
C CYS A 37 2.05 -6.46 20.89
N LEU A 38 0.84 -6.15 20.40
CA LEU A 38 0.64 -5.44 19.13
C LEU A 38 1.21 -4.02 19.18
N PHE A 39 1.06 -3.32 20.32
CA PHE A 39 1.64 -2.00 20.52
C PHE A 39 3.17 -2.04 20.42
N ALA A 40 3.83 -2.96 21.13
CA ALA A 40 5.28 -3.13 21.05
C ALA A 40 5.75 -3.54 19.63
N LEU A 41 5.03 -4.45 19.00
CA LEU A 41 5.32 -4.90 17.63
C LEU A 41 5.20 -3.74 16.62
N SER A 42 4.25 -2.82 16.81
CA SER A 42 4.09 -1.67 15.93
C SER A 42 5.33 -0.78 15.89
N PHE A 43 5.94 -0.48 17.03
CA PHE A 43 7.19 0.28 17.09
C PHE A 43 8.34 -0.46 16.43
N TYR A 44 8.44 -1.77 16.64
CA TYR A 44 9.49 -2.57 16.01
C TYR A 44 9.39 -2.53 14.46
N VAL A 45 8.17 -2.67 13.93
CA VAL A 45 7.90 -2.61 12.49
C VAL A 45 8.22 -1.22 11.94
N LEU A 46 7.69 -0.17 12.58
CA LEU A 46 7.93 1.22 12.15
C LEU A 46 9.42 1.57 12.19
N PHE A 47 10.10 1.29 13.30
CA PHE A 47 11.52 1.58 13.46
C PHE A 47 12.39 0.84 12.43
N THR A 48 12.08 -0.42 12.14
CA THR A 48 12.81 -1.18 11.13
C THR A 48 12.56 -0.63 9.73
N ASN A 49 11.33 -0.22 9.42
CA ASN A 49 10.97 0.36 8.14
C ASN A 49 11.64 1.73 7.93
N GLU A 50 11.51 2.64 8.90
CA GLU A 50 12.13 3.96 8.87
C GLU A 50 13.66 3.88 8.86
N GLY A 51 14.23 3.00 9.69
CA GLY A 51 15.68 2.79 9.71
C GLY A 51 16.23 2.30 8.38
N ARG A 52 15.48 1.46 7.64
CA ARG A 52 15.85 1.07 6.27
C ARG A 52 15.76 2.25 5.31
N ALA A 53 14.65 3.00 5.34
CA ALA A 53 14.46 4.16 4.49
C ALA A 53 15.56 5.22 4.70
N LEU A 54 15.89 5.54 5.95
CA LEU A 54 16.95 6.48 6.29
C LEU A 54 18.33 5.99 5.86
N ARG A 55 18.67 4.72 6.11
CA ARG A 55 19.96 4.16 5.66
C ARG A 55 20.11 4.23 4.14
N THR A 56 19.05 3.89 3.40
CA THR A 56 19.06 4.00 1.93
C THR A 56 19.22 5.44 1.50
N ALA A 57 18.46 6.38 2.07
CA ALA A 57 18.58 7.80 1.73
C ALA A 57 20.00 8.34 2.00
N SER A 58 20.57 8.04 3.17
CA SER A 58 21.94 8.46 3.52
C SER A 58 22.99 7.83 2.61
N ALA A 59 22.88 6.53 2.28
CA ALA A 59 23.80 5.87 1.38
C ALA A 59 23.73 6.43 -0.05
N LEU A 60 22.53 6.80 -0.52
CA LEU A 60 22.37 7.47 -1.82
C LEU A 60 22.98 8.88 -1.80
N ASP A 61 22.76 9.65 -0.73
CA ASP A 61 23.35 10.99 -0.58
C ASP A 61 24.89 10.94 -0.52
N GLU A 62 25.44 9.97 0.21
CA GLU A 62 26.88 9.70 0.22
C GLU A 62 27.40 9.32 -1.17
N GLY A 63 26.70 8.42 -1.87
CA GLY A 63 27.04 8.03 -3.24
C GLY A 63 26.99 9.20 -4.22
N LEU A 64 25.97 10.07 -4.11
CA LEU A 64 25.83 11.27 -4.93
C LEU A 64 26.92 12.30 -4.65
N LYS A 65 27.44 12.39 -3.43
CA LYS A 65 28.58 13.27 -3.11
C LYS A 65 29.90 12.76 -3.69
N GLN A 66 30.02 11.45 -3.89
CA GLN A 66 31.24 10.82 -4.42
C GLN A 66 31.20 10.63 -5.94
N VAL A 67 30.05 10.82 -6.59
CA VAL A 67 29.88 10.56 -8.02
C VAL A 67 30.66 11.56 -8.87
N VAL A 68 31.43 11.05 -9.83
CA VAL A 68 32.12 11.86 -10.84
C VAL A 68 31.29 11.85 -12.12
N SER A 69 30.81 13.02 -12.55
CA SER A 69 30.12 13.14 -13.83
C SER A 69 31.13 13.29 -14.96
N LEU A 70 31.10 12.35 -15.89
CA LEU A 70 31.98 12.29 -17.05
C LEU A 70 31.22 12.70 -18.32
N HIS A 71 31.92 13.36 -19.23
CA HIS A 71 31.40 13.62 -20.57
C HIS A 71 31.69 12.41 -21.47
N PRO A 72 30.78 12.08 -22.39
CA PRO A 72 30.89 10.87 -23.24
C PRO A 72 32.10 10.89 -24.18
N ASP A 73 32.68 12.06 -24.43
CA ASP A 73 33.86 12.24 -25.29
C ASP A 73 35.19 12.14 -24.51
N VAL A 74 35.15 11.90 -23.19
CA VAL A 74 36.34 11.80 -22.34
C VAL A 74 36.91 10.39 -22.42
N MET A 75 38.17 10.25 -22.85
CA MET A 75 38.89 8.97 -22.77
C MET A 75 38.94 8.49 -21.31
N LEU A 76 38.89 7.17 -21.11
CA LEU A 76 38.97 6.54 -19.79
C LEU A 76 40.22 7.05 -19.05
N ASP A 77 39.99 7.92 -18.06
CA ASP A 77 41.04 8.42 -17.17
C ASP A 77 41.27 7.41 -16.04
N PRO A 78 42.47 6.79 -15.94
CA PRO A 78 42.80 5.84 -14.89
C PRO A 78 42.60 6.40 -13.46
N GLN A 79 42.53 7.73 -13.28
CA GLN A 79 42.26 8.34 -11.97
C GLN A 79 40.84 8.10 -11.44
N ASN A 80 39.91 7.65 -12.30
CA ASN A 80 38.54 7.32 -11.91
C ASN A 80 38.36 5.85 -11.49
N ASP A 81 39.43 5.04 -11.51
CA ASP A 81 39.35 3.64 -11.09
C ASP A 81 38.86 3.52 -9.63
N GLY A 82 37.82 2.70 -9.43
CA GLY A 82 37.20 2.49 -8.12
C GLY A 82 36.24 3.59 -7.67
N ARG A 83 35.95 4.61 -8.50
CA ARG A 83 34.97 5.67 -8.19
C ARG A 83 33.61 5.40 -8.84
N LEU A 84 32.55 5.91 -8.22
CA LEU A 84 31.23 5.95 -8.85
C LEU A 84 31.24 7.01 -9.95
N VAL A 85 30.95 6.59 -11.18
CA VAL A 85 30.92 7.49 -12.34
C VAL A 85 29.51 7.61 -12.92
N HIS A 86 29.13 8.81 -13.31
CA HIS A 86 27.88 9.11 -14.00
C HIS A 86 28.20 9.60 -15.41
N LEU A 87 27.64 8.92 -16.41
CA LEU A 87 27.79 9.27 -17.82
C LEU A 87 26.42 9.60 -18.39
N SER A 88 26.33 10.72 -19.09
CA SER A 88 25.11 11.12 -19.80
C SER A 88 25.47 11.58 -21.21
N GLY A 89 24.64 11.25 -22.18
CA GLY A 89 24.93 11.57 -23.58
C GLY A 89 23.70 11.44 -24.47
N PRO A 90 23.78 11.97 -25.71
CA PRO A 90 22.70 11.88 -26.66
C PRO A 90 22.41 10.43 -27.04
N LEU A 91 21.18 9.99 -26.82
CA LEU A 91 20.72 8.65 -27.17
C LEU A 91 20.21 8.65 -28.61
N ARG A 92 20.86 7.87 -29.49
CA ARG A 92 20.46 7.72 -30.89
C ARG A 92 20.00 6.30 -31.14
N THR A 93 18.81 6.16 -31.72
CA THR A 93 18.32 4.86 -32.21
C THR A 93 18.64 4.73 -33.69
N ALA A 94 18.99 3.52 -34.14
CA ALA A 94 19.31 3.29 -35.55
C ALA A 94 18.05 3.26 -36.44
N GLN A 95 16.92 2.80 -35.89
CA GLN A 95 15.66 2.62 -36.60
C GLN A 95 14.52 3.33 -35.85
N PRO A 96 13.54 3.92 -36.57
CA PRO A 96 12.34 4.45 -35.95
C PRO A 96 11.42 3.32 -35.48
N LEU A 97 10.65 3.58 -34.42
CA LEU A 97 9.58 2.71 -33.98
C LEU A 97 8.31 3.02 -34.78
N TYR A 98 7.60 1.96 -35.18
CA TYR A 98 6.38 2.04 -35.98
C TYR A 98 5.21 1.36 -35.27
N ASP A 99 4.08 2.06 -35.15
CA ASP A 99 2.79 1.48 -34.74
C ASP A 99 1.92 1.23 -35.99
N PRO A 100 1.72 -0.04 -36.37
CA PRO A 100 0.95 -0.39 -37.57
C PRO A 100 -0.55 -0.08 -37.45
N ASN A 101 -1.12 -0.02 -36.24
CA ASN A 101 -2.56 0.18 -36.05
C ASN A 101 -2.99 1.63 -36.30
N TYR A 102 -2.09 2.57 -36.07
CA TYR A 102 -2.35 4.02 -36.19
C TYR A 102 -1.43 4.72 -37.18
N SER A 103 -0.56 3.97 -37.88
CA SER A 103 0.44 4.49 -38.82
C SER A 103 1.37 5.55 -38.21
N VAL A 104 1.68 5.43 -36.91
CA VAL A 104 2.57 6.36 -36.21
C VAL A 104 4.01 5.88 -36.36
N THR A 105 4.90 6.76 -36.81
CA THR A 105 6.34 6.49 -36.89
C THR A 105 7.09 7.53 -36.08
N VAL A 106 7.94 7.09 -35.15
CA VAL A 106 8.71 8.01 -34.29
C VAL A 106 10.12 7.50 -34.05
N GLN A 107 11.10 8.41 -34.12
CA GLN A 107 12.47 8.11 -33.73
C GLN A 107 12.60 8.20 -32.20
N ALA A 108 12.33 7.09 -31.52
CA ALA A 108 12.37 7.01 -30.05
C ALA A 108 12.89 5.64 -29.58
N VAL A 109 13.30 5.56 -28.32
CA VAL A 109 13.69 4.29 -27.68
C VAL A 109 12.52 3.44 -27.20
N LYS A 110 11.39 4.08 -26.91
CA LYS A 110 10.18 3.43 -26.44
C LYS A 110 8.97 4.18 -26.96
N LEU A 111 8.06 3.45 -27.59
CA LEU A 111 6.72 3.90 -27.96
C LEU A 111 5.73 3.25 -27.01
N GLN A 112 5.10 4.04 -26.14
CA GLN A 112 4.04 3.56 -25.24
C GLN A 112 2.70 4.03 -25.76
N ARG A 113 1.82 3.07 -26.07
CA ARG A 113 0.48 3.34 -26.55
C ARG A 113 -0.51 3.35 -25.40
N GLN A 114 -1.20 4.47 -25.20
CA GLN A 114 -2.37 4.58 -24.31
C GLN A 114 -3.58 4.87 -25.19
N VAL A 115 -4.55 3.95 -25.21
CA VAL A 115 -5.77 4.07 -26.01
C VAL A 115 -6.98 4.10 -25.08
N GLU A 116 -7.89 5.01 -25.35
CA GLU A 116 -9.22 5.06 -24.74
C GLU A 116 -10.25 4.82 -25.84
N MET A 117 -11.35 4.14 -25.51
CA MET A 117 -12.41 3.83 -26.46
C MET A 117 -13.75 4.36 -25.96
N TYR A 118 -14.45 5.11 -26.82
CA TYR A 118 -15.84 5.48 -26.62
C TYR A 118 -16.72 4.44 -27.29
N GLN A 119 -17.56 3.76 -26.52
CA GLN A 119 -18.51 2.77 -27.03
C GLN A 119 -19.94 3.25 -26.75
N TRP A 120 -20.76 3.25 -27.79
CA TRP A 120 -22.19 3.49 -27.67
C TRP A 120 -22.90 2.18 -27.28
N VAL A 121 -23.83 2.27 -26.33
CA VAL A 121 -24.77 1.20 -25.99
C VAL A 121 -26.16 1.70 -26.31
N GLU A 122 -26.81 1.07 -27.29
CA GLU A 122 -28.16 1.43 -27.70
C GLU A 122 -29.19 0.65 -26.87
N TYR A 123 -30.21 1.36 -26.40
CA TYR A 123 -31.36 0.78 -25.72
C TYR A 123 -32.59 0.96 -26.61
N SER A 124 -33.25 -0.15 -26.95
CA SER A 124 -34.50 -0.16 -27.71
C SER A 124 -35.64 -0.59 -26.80
N GLU A 125 -36.68 0.24 -26.67
CA GLU A 125 -37.90 -0.09 -25.95
C GLU A 125 -39.08 -0.08 -26.93
N SER A 126 -39.83 -1.19 -26.98
CA SER A 126 -41.07 -1.30 -27.78
C SER A 126 -42.27 -1.35 -26.84
N ARG A 127 -43.22 -0.43 -27.02
CA ARG A 127 -44.48 -0.40 -26.27
C ARG A 127 -45.60 -0.97 -27.15
N SER A 128 -46.29 -2.02 -26.70
CA SER A 128 -47.53 -2.46 -27.33
C SER A 128 -48.66 -1.51 -26.95
N VAL A 129 -49.38 -1.02 -27.95
CA VAL A 129 -50.59 -0.18 -27.83
C VAL A 129 -51.77 -1.05 -27.42
#